data_AF-V9HFJ3-F1
#
_entry.id   AF-V9HFJ3-F1
#
_cell.length_a   1.000
_cell.length_b   1.000
_cell.length_c   1.000
_cell.angle_alpha   90.00
_cell.angle_beta   90.00
_cell.angle_gamma   90.00
#
_symmetry.space_group_name_H-M   'P 1'
#
loop_
_entity.id
_entity.type
_entity.pdbx_description
1 polymer ?
#
loop_
_entity_poly.entity_id
_entity_poly.type
_entity_poly.pdbx_seq_one_letter_code
_entity_poly.pdbx_strand_id
1 'polypeptide(L)'
;MSNDDSFDDIEEFIRNLDINLAELERTGATFISIGYAFFAYAANVDIHDLLTNNNTDVASAGITLQGQQLVLLGYIFLWVVATKRVYSRNLRNTQMEETINVSPYVKLSNSYLLSTFANTLRLEAFTEIANSEESGEGNDEVIE
;
A
#
# COMPACT_ATOMS: atom_id res chain seq x y z
N MET A 1 34.46 3.15 -26.86
CA MET A 1 33.38 4.10 -26.51
C MET A 1 34.01 5.40 -26.09
N SER A 2 33.44 6.51 -26.55
CA SER A 2 33.76 7.83 -26.01
C SER A 2 33.10 7.98 -24.63
N ASN A 3 33.60 8.88 -23.78
CA ASN A 3 32.92 9.21 -22.51
C ASN A 3 31.51 9.78 -22.74
N ASP A 4 31.28 10.40 -23.89
CA ASP A 4 30.00 10.97 -24.33
C ASP A 4 28.93 9.87 -24.49
N ASP A 5 29.28 8.78 -25.19
CA ASP A 5 28.37 7.64 -25.38
C ASP A 5 27.94 7.01 -24.04
N SER A 6 28.87 6.94 -23.07
CA SER A 6 28.57 6.35 -21.76
C SER A 6 27.72 7.24 -20.86
N PHE A 7 27.81 8.56 -21.05
CA PHE A 7 27.02 9.52 -20.29
C PHE A 7 25.56 9.51 -20.76
N ASP A 8 25.34 9.50 -22.07
CA ASP A 8 24.01 9.39 -22.69
C ASP A 8 23.29 8.10 -22.27
N ASP A 9 24.01 6.97 -22.24
CA ASP A 9 23.46 5.67 -21.79
C ASP A 9 22.96 5.73 -20.33
N ILE A 10 23.70 6.39 -19.43
CA ILE A 10 23.32 6.52 -18.03
C ILE A 10 22.14 7.47 -17.87
N GLU A 11 22.10 8.57 -18.63
CA GLU A 11 20.98 9.51 -18.61
C GLU A 11 19.68 8.83 -19.06
N GLU A 12 19.73 8.08 -20.15
CA GLU A 12 18.59 7.32 -20.64
C GLU A 12 18.14 6.25 -19.64
N PHE A 13 19.08 5.55 -19.00
CA PHE A 13 18.76 4.60 -17.95
C PHE A 13 18.02 5.27 -16.78
N ILE A 14 18.51 6.42 -16.29
CA ILE A 14 17.87 7.16 -15.19
C ILE A 14 16.48 7.65 -15.59
N ARG A 15 16.34 8.14 -16.83
CA ARG A 15 15.05 8.59 -17.37
C ARG A 15 14.03 7.45 -17.41
N ASN A 16 14.42 6.30 -17.96
CA ASN A 16 13.56 5.13 -18.05
C ASN A 16 13.21 4.58 -16.66
N LEU A 17 14.16 4.59 -15.73
CA LEU A 17 13.91 4.27 -14.33
C LEU A 17 12.85 5.21 -13.74
N ASP A 18 13.02 6.53 -13.86
CA ASP A 18 12.10 7.52 -13.29
C ASP A 18 10.66 7.40 -13.88
N ILE A 19 10.53 7.07 -15.17
CA ILE A 19 9.23 6.80 -15.83
C ILE A 19 8.57 5.54 -15.24
N ASN A 20 9.30 4.42 -15.21
CA ASN A 20 8.77 3.16 -14.67
C ASN A 20 8.36 3.29 -13.19
N LEU A 21 9.11 4.09 -12.42
CA LEU A 21 8.76 4.38 -11.03
C LEU A 21 7.47 5.17 -10.90
N ALA A 22 7.20 6.13 -11.81
CA ALA A 22 5.95 6.88 -11.80
C ALA A 22 4.74 5.99 -12.13
N GLU A 23 4.89 5.04 -13.06
CA GLU A 23 3.83 4.06 -13.37
C GLU A 23 3.55 3.11 -12.20
N LEU A 24 4.60 2.66 -11.53
CA LEU A 24 4.48 1.82 -10.33
C LEU A 24 3.87 2.59 -9.16
N GLU A 25 4.18 3.89 -9.03
CA GLU A 25 3.58 4.78 -8.03
C GLU A 25 2.08 4.90 -8.25
N ARG A 26 1.66 5.15 -9.49
CA ARG A 26 0.24 5.18 -9.87
C ARG A 26 -0.44 3.86 -9.55
N THR A 27 0.21 2.73 -9.83
CA THR A 27 -0.30 1.40 -9.50
C THR A 27 -0.50 1.24 -7.99
N GLY A 28 0.51 1.57 -7.19
CA GLY A 28 0.43 1.52 -5.72
C GLY A 28 -0.68 2.41 -5.14
N ALA A 29 -0.80 3.65 -5.64
CA ALA A 29 -1.87 4.57 -5.25
C ALA A 29 -3.27 4.06 -5.66
N THR A 30 -3.37 3.39 -6.81
CA THR A 30 -4.62 2.78 -7.27
C THR A 30 -5.04 1.63 -6.35
N PHE A 31 -4.11 0.75 -5.95
CA PHE A 31 -4.40 -0.32 -4.98
C PHE A 31 -4.93 0.23 -3.65
N ILE A 32 -4.29 1.29 -3.11
CA ILE A 32 -4.77 1.95 -1.89
C ILE A 32 -6.18 2.53 -2.09
N SER A 33 -6.42 3.19 -3.22
CA SER A 33 -7.72 3.82 -3.51
C SER A 33 -8.84 2.80 -3.63
N ILE A 34 -8.61 1.70 -4.35
CA ILE A 34 -9.58 0.60 -4.46
C ILE A 34 -9.77 -0.07 -3.10
N GLY A 35 -8.70 -0.30 -2.34
CA GLY A 35 -8.78 -0.87 -1.00
C GLY A 35 -9.67 -0.04 -0.05
N TYR A 36 -9.53 1.29 -0.04
CA TYR A 36 -10.43 2.15 0.73
C TYR A 36 -11.85 2.25 0.16
N ALA A 37 -12.05 2.05 -1.14
CA ALA A 37 -13.38 1.92 -1.71
C ALA A 37 -14.10 0.66 -1.19
N PHE A 38 -13.37 -0.45 -0.99
CA PHE A 38 -13.91 -1.64 -0.34
C PHE A 38 -14.33 -1.36 1.10
N PHE A 39 -13.58 -0.55 1.85
CA PHE A 39 -13.97 -0.17 3.22
C PHE A 39 -15.27 0.63 3.24
N ALA A 40 -15.41 1.58 2.31
CA ALA A 40 -16.65 2.35 2.17
C ALA A 40 -17.83 1.44 1.78
N TYR A 41 -17.59 0.43 0.93
CA TYR A 41 -18.61 -0.53 0.54
C TYR A 41 -19.00 -1.46 1.70
N ALA A 42 -18.03 -1.98 2.45
CA ALA A 42 -18.26 -2.79 3.65
C ALA A 42 -19.12 -2.04 4.67
N ALA A 43 -18.79 -0.77 4.95
CA ALA A 43 -19.59 0.07 5.84
C ALA A 43 -21.05 0.24 5.37
N ASN A 44 -21.30 0.30 4.05
CA ASN A 44 -22.67 0.33 3.53
C ASN A 44 -23.40 -1.01 3.71
N VAL A 45 -22.69 -2.14 3.61
CA VAL A 45 -23.24 -3.46 3.90
C VAL A 45 -23.61 -3.55 5.38
N ASP A 46 -22.74 -3.13 6.29
CA ASP A 46 -23.05 -3.07 7.74
C ASP A 46 -24.30 -2.25 8.04
N ILE A 47 -24.39 -1.04 7.47
CA ILE A 47 -25.56 -0.17 7.66
C ILE A 47 -26.83 -0.85 7.15
N HIS A 48 -26.76 -1.52 6.00
CA HIS A 48 -27.92 -2.19 5.42
C HIS A 48 -28.37 -3.39 6.27
N ASP A 49 -27.44 -4.19 6.78
CA ASP A 49 -27.71 -5.34 7.62
C ASP A 49 -28.37 -4.94 8.95
N LEU A 50 -27.86 -3.88 9.57
CA LEU A 50 -28.47 -3.27 10.77
C LEU A 50 -29.90 -2.73 10.51
N LEU A 51 -30.14 -2.14 9.33
CA LEU A 51 -31.47 -1.60 8.98
C LEU A 51 -32.49 -2.71 8.67
N THR A 52 -32.02 -3.87 8.20
CA THR A 52 -32.88 -4.97 7.78
C THR A 52 -33.03 -6.07 8.83
N ASN A 53 -32.41 -5.92 10.01
CA ASN A 53 -32.30 -6.96 11.04
C ASN A 53 -31.77 -8.29 10.47
N ASN A 54 -30.89 -8.20 9.47
CA ASN A 54 -30.25 -9.34 8.86
C ASN A 54 -28.88 -9.48 9.53
N ASN A 55 -28.67 -10.52 10.34
CA ASN A 55 -27.41 -10.72 11.09
C ASN A 55 -26.34 -11.36 10.20
N THR A 56 -25.86 -10.64 9.18
CA THR A 56 -24.81 -11.12 8.27
C THR A 56 -23.52 -10.30 8.38
N ASP A 57 -23.06 -10.03 9.60
CA ASP A 57 -21.79 -9.33 9.92
C ASP A 57 -20.55 -9.97 9.24
N VAL A 58 -20.64 -11.27 8.92
CA VAL A 58 -19.65 -12.03 8.14
C VAL A 58 -19.33 -11.39 6.78
N ALA A 59 -20.33 -10.82 6.10
CA ALA A 59 -20.17 -10.28 4.75
C ALA A 59 -19.31 -9.00 4.74
N SER A 60 -19.54 -8.08 5.67
CA SER A 60 -18.79 -6.82 5.76
C SER A 60 -17.35 -7.04 6.24
N ALA A 61 -17.15 -7.91 7.23
CA ALA A 61 -15.82 -8.27 7.72
C ALA A 61 -14.94 -8.85 6.58
N GLY A 62 -15.50 -9.75 5.77
CA GLY A 62 -14.81 -10.31 4.61
C GLY A 62 -14.45 -9.27 3.53
N ILE A 63 -15.37 -8.34 3.22
CA ILE A 63 -15.10 -7.25 2.27
C ILE A 63 -13.99 -6.32 2.79
N THR A 64 -14.02 -5.99 4.08
CA THR A 64 -12.98 -5.16 4.72
C THR A 64 -11.62 -5.83 4.67
N LEU A 65 -11.54 -7.15 4.94
CA LEU A 65 -10.30 -7.91 4.82
C LEU A 65 -9.73 -7.85 3.39
N GLN A 66 -10.56 -8.04 2.36
CA GLN A 66 -10.15 -7.91 0.96
C GLN A 66 -9.62 -6.50 0.65
N GLY A 67 -10.32 -5.46 1.12
CA GLY A 67 -9.86 -4.08 1.00
C GLY A 67 -8.47 -3.87 1.62
N GLN A 68 -8.22 -4.44 2.80
CA GLN A 68 -6.95 -4.29 3.51
C GLN A 68 -5.80 -4.98 2.77
N GLN A 69 -6.03 -6.13 2.14
CA GLN A 69 -5.03 -6.79 1.31
C GLN A 69 -4.55 -5.87 0.18
N LEU A 70 -5.47 -5.16 -0.48
CA LEU A 70 -5.14 -4.19 -1.52
C LEU A 70 -4.38 -2.99 -0.95
N VAL A 71 -4.80 -2.46 0.21
CA VAL A 71 -4.09 -1.35 0.88
C VAL A 71 -2.64 -1.74 1.21
N LEU A 72 -2.42 -2.94 1.77
CA LEU A 72 -1.08 -3.44 2.07
C LEU A 72 -0.21 -3.55 0.81
N LEU A 73 -0.74 -4.15 -0.27
CA LEU A 73 -0.04 -4.24 -1.54
C LEU A 73 0.33 -2.86 -2.10
N GLY A 74 -0.58 -1.89 -2.01
CA GLY A 74 -0.31 -0.53 -2.45
C GLY A 74 0.82 0.13 -1.66
N TYR A 75 0.85 -0.02 -0.33
CA TYR A 75 1.97 0.50 0.49
C TYR A 75 3.30 -0.19 0.19
N ILE A 76 3.31 -1.50 -0.10
CA ILE A 76 4.52 -2.22 -0.53
C ILE A 76 5.05 -1.62 -1.85
N PHE A 77 4.18 -1.38 -2.84
CA PHE A 77 4.59 -0.75 -4.10
C PHE A 77 5.14 0.66 -3.88
N LEU A 78 4.48 1.48 -3.07
CA LEU A 78 4.95 2.83 -2.77
C LEU A 78 6.29 2.83 -2.03
N TRP A 79 6.53 1.86 -1.15
CA TRP A 79 7.83 1.68 -0.51
C TRP A 79 8.94 1.32 -1.51
N VAL A 80 8.67 0.39 -2.44
CA VAL A 80 9.61 0.04 -3.53
C VAL A 80 9.92 1.27 -4.38
N VAL A 81 8.90 2.02 -4.78
CA VAL A 81 9.05 3.26 -5.56
C VAL A 81 9.94 4.26 -4.82
N ALA A 82 9.63 4.56 -3.57
CA ALA A 82 10.39 5.54 -2.80
C ALA A 82 11.86 5.14 -2.62
N THR A 83 12.13 3.84 -2.38
CA THR A 83 13.49 3.30 -2.27
C THR A 83 14.27 3.43 -3.59
N LYS A 84 13.61 3.15 -4.72
CA LYS A 84 14.23 3.32 -6.04
C LYS A 84 14.40 4.78 -6.45
N ARG A 85 13.53 5.69 -5.99
CA ARG A 85 13.73 7.14 -6.13
C ARG A 85 14.97 7.62 -5.38
N VAL A 86 15.21 7.12 -4.15
CA VAL A 86 16.47 7.39 -3.42
C VAL A 86 17.68 6.95 -4.26
N TYR A 87 17.64 5.75 -4.82
CA TYR A 87 18.70 5.25 -5.70
C TYR A 87 18.91 6.14 -6.94
N SER A 88 17.83 6.49 -7.66
CA SER A 88 17.88 7.39 -8.83
C SER A 88 18.53 8.74 -8.50
N ARG A 89 18.17 9.36 -7.36
CA ARG A 89 18.77 10.65 -6.95
C ARG A 89 20.24 10.54 -6.55
N ASN A 90 20.64 9.44 -5.90
CA ASN A 90 22.06 9.19 -5.65
C ASN A 90 22.84 8.97 -6.96
N LEU A 91 22.27 8.24 -7.92
CA LEU A 91 22.92 7.99 -9.20
C LEU A 91 23.17 9.32 -9.95
N ARG A 92 22.16 10.20 -10.01
CA ARG A 92 22.30 11.56 -10.56
C ARG A 92 23.40 12.37 -9.88
N ASN A 93 23.43 12.38 -8.54
CA ASN A 93 24.49 13.11 -7.83
C ASN A 93 25.90 12.58 -8.13
N THR A 94 26.04 11.26 -8.34
CA THR A 94 27.36 10.63 -8.57
C THR A 94 27.81 10.61 -10.02
N GLN A 95 26.90 10.50 -10.99
CA GLN A 95 27.22 10.31 -12.41
C GLN A 95 26.90 11.54 -13.27
N MET A 96 25.99 12.41 -12.81
CA MET A 96 25.55 13.61 -13.54
C MET A 96 26.03 14.91 -12.86
N GLU A 97 26.84 14.79 -11.79
CA GLU A 97 27.33 15.90 -10.96
C GLU A 97 26.21 16.83 -10.43
N GLU A 98 24.98 16.31 -10.32
CA GLU A 98 23.85 17.04 -9.75
C GLU A 98 24.01 17.23 -8.23
N THR A 99 23.40 18.28 -7.67
CA THR A 99 23.44 18.59 -6.23
C THR A 99 22.08 18.41 -5.57
N ILE A 100 21.49 17.22 -5.69
CA ILE A 100 20.16 16.91 -5.15
C ILE A 100 20.25 16.58 -3.66
N ASN A 101 19.40 17.22 -2.84
CA ASN A 101 19.19 16.81 -1.46
C ASN A 101 18.37 15.51 -1.40
N VAL A 102 19.03 14.40 -1.05
CA VAL A 102 18.42 13.05 -1.01
C VAL A 102 17.64 12.80 0.30
N SER A 103 17.85 13.61 1.35
CA SER A 103 17.27 13.39 2.68
C SER A 103 15.72 13.27 2.69
N PRO A 104 14.95 14.12 1.98
CA PRO A 104 13.49 13.97 1.93
C PRO A 104 13.03 12.64 1.31
N TYR A 105 13.75 12.14 0.30
CA TYR A 105 13.43 10.87 -0.34
C TYR A 105 13.67 9.68 0.59
N VAL A 106 14.73 9.73 1.40
CA VAL A 106 15.01 8.73 2.44
C VAL A 106 13.91 8.73 3.50
N LYS A 107 13.50 9.92 3.97
CA LYS A 107 12.40 10.05 4.92
C LYS A 107 11.11 9.45 4.37
N LEU A 108 10.78 9.73 3.11
CA LEU A 108 9.59 9.19 2.46
C LEU A 108 9.64 7.66 2.33
N SER A 109 10.79 7.09 1.93
CA SER A 109 10.99 5.63 1.89
C SER A 109 10.78 4.99 3.25
N ASN A 110 11.36 5.56 4.31
CA ASN A 110 11.17 5.05 5.67
C ASN A 110 9.71 5.15 6.14
N SER A 111 9.01 6.24 5.82
CA SER A 111 7.59 6.38 6.15
C SER A 111 6.73 5.33 5.46
N TYR A 112 7.00 5.01 4.18
CA TYR A 112 6.29 3.93 3.50
C TYR A 112 6.61 2.56 4.08
N LEU A 113 7.85 2.30 4.49
CA LEU A 113 8.21 1.06 5.20
C LEU A 113 7.42 0.90 6.50
N LEU A 114 7.36 1.96 7.31
CA LEU A 114 6.56 1.97 8.54
C LEU A 114 5.08 1.77 8.24
N SER A 115 4.58 2.34 7.15
CA SER A 115 3.19 2.17 6.71
C SER A 115 2.93 0.71 6.30
N THR A 116 3.87 0.04 5.63
CA THR A 116 3.77 -1.39 5.33
C THR A 116 3.62 -2.21 6.61
N PHE A 117 4.50 -2.02 7.61
CA PHE A 117 4.38 -2.74 8.89
C PHE A 117 3.05 -2.49 9.59
N ALA A 118 2.60 -1.24 9.66
CA ALA A 118 1.31 -0.90 10.26
C ALA A 118 0.13 -1.57 9.53
N ASN A 119 0.21 -1.69 8.20
CA ASN A 119 -0.83 -2.33 7.41
C ASN A 119 -0.77 -3.87 7.44
N THR A 120 0.39 -4.46 7.74
CA THR A 120 0.50 -5.88 8.06
C THR A 120 -0.22 -6.20 9.36
N LEU A 121 0.02 -5.43 10.42
CA LEU A 121 -0.70 -5.59 11.69
C LEU A 121 -2.22 -5.41 11.52
N ARG A 122 -2.63 -4.44 10.70
CA ARG A 122 -4.05 -4.24 10.37
C ARG A 122 -4.63 -5.43 9.59
N LEU A 123 -3.86 -6.06 8.71
CA LEU A 123 -4.29 -7.26 7.98
C LEU A 123 -4.48 -8.45 8.92
N GLU A 124 -3.56 -8.66 9.86
CA GLU A 124 -3.68 -9.69 10.90
C GLU A 124 -4.97 -9.48 11.71
N ALA A 125 -5.20 -8.27 12.21
CA ALA A 125 -6.41 -7.95 12.97
C ALA A 125 -7.70 -8.16 12.16
N PHE A 126 -7.76 -7.73 10.90
CA PHE A 126 -8.95 -8.00 10.07
C PHE A 126 -9.14 -9.48 9.74
N THR A 127 -8.05 -10.26 9.69
CA THR A 127 -8.14 -11.71 9.50
C THR A 127 -8.74 -12.37 10.75
N GLU A 128 -8.31 -11.96 11.94
CA GLU A 128 -8.88 -12.42 13.21
C GLU A 128 -10.37 -12.09 13.32
N ILE A 129 -10.76 -10.84 12.99
CA ILE A 129 -12.17 -10.42 12.99
C ILE A 129 -12.99 -11.23 11.98
N ALA A 130 -12.52 -11.37 10.73
CA ALA A 130 -13.27 -12.11 9.72
C ALA A 130 -13.48 -13.59 10.13
N ASN A 131 -12.46 -14.22 10.72
CA ASN A 131 -12.56 -15.59 11.22
C ASN A 131 -13.53 -15.71 12.41
N SER A 132 -13.53 -14.75 13.34
CA SER A 132 -14.45 -14.79 14.49
C SER A 132 -15.90 -14.67 14.05
N GLU A 133 -16.20 -13.74 13.14
CA GLU A 133 -17.54 -13.57 12.58
C GLU A 133 -18.00 -14.82 11.80
N GLU A 134 -17.11 -15.45 11.02
CA GLU A 134 -17.43 -16.68 10.27
C GLU A 134 -17.68 -17.89 11.21
N SER A 135 -17.02 -17.92 12.37
CA SER A 135 -17.14 -19.02 13.35
C SER A 135 -18.36 -18.93 14.29
N GLY A 136 -19.03 -17.77 14.38
CA GLY A 136 -20.27 -17.60 15.17
C GLY A 136 -20.12 -17.69 16.69
N GLU A 137 -18.92 -17.65 17.26
CA GLU A 137 -18.72 -17.75 18.71
C GLU A 137 -18.68 -16.37 19.40
N GLY A 138 -19.79 -16.03 20.08
CA GLY A 138 -19.71 -15.19 21.28
C GLY A 138 -20.89 -14.26 21.60
N ASN A 139 -22.07 -14.79 21.95
CA ASN A 139 -22.84 -14.40 23.16
C ASN A 139 -24.27 -15.00 23.22
N ASP A 140 -24.37 -16.33 23.13
CA ASP A 140 -25.52 -17.07 23.72
C ASP A 140 -24.97 -18.04 24.77
N GLU A 141 -24.30 -17.54 25.81
CA GLU A 141 -24.13 -18.23 27.09
C GLU A 141 -23.40 -17.30 28.08
N VAL A 142 -24.15 -16.51 28.85
CA VAL A 142 -24.08 -16.41 30.33
C VAL A 142 -25.25 -15.52 30.77
N ILE A 143 -26.36 -16.14 31.22
CA ILE A 143 -27.21 -15.53 32.26
C ILE A 143 -27.37 -16.59 33.35
N GLU A 144 -26.95 -16.22 34.55
CA GLU A 144 -27.00 -16.99 35.81
C GLU A 144 -28.37 -17.58 36.15
#